data_AF-A0AAD6KED9-F1
#
_entry.id   AF-A0AAD6KED9-F1
#
_cell.length_a   1.000
_cell.length_b   1.000
_cell.length_c   1.000
_cell.angle_alpha   90.00
_cell.angle_beta   90.00
_cell.angle_gamma   90.00
#
_symmetry.space_group_name_H-M   'P 1'
#
loop_
_entity.id
_entity.type
_entity.pdbx_description
1 polymer ?
#
loop_
_entity_poly.entity_id
_entity_poly.type
_entity_poly.pdbx_seq_one_letter_code
_entity_poly.pdbx_strand_id
1 'polypeptide(L)'
;MGRLKQKLITEFADGNTKIITPKNCQSVEMYFNSEKMAKTIGKMAEKTPDVSETVNGILVKKGFTYQIMAPEDLHVFSQLSTGNITQRISIPFSGAFGVIKHRLEQIYESVESGTDEESGSPTLHVHELVTVKQESDRHISLQWSADPISDMVSDSVVALVLNISREVPKVIVEAEDLKSEEENRKKAEKVIYALLVSLFGDVKLGENGKLIVSVDGNVAELDKQSGDVESENEGLKERVRTAFRRIQSAVSPIPHPAS
;
A
#
# COMPACT_ATOMS: atom_id res chain seq x y z
N MET A 1 -16.21 75.17 19.97
CA MET A 1 -15.44 73.90 20.07
C MET A 1 -13.92 74.05 19.92
N GLY A 2 -13.39 74.95 19.08
CA GLY A 2 -11.93 75.09 18.89
C GLY A 2 -11.15 75.52 20.14
N ARG A 3 -11.66 76.49 20.91
CA ARG A 3 -11.04 76.94 22.18
C ARG A 3 -10.99 75.83 23.23
N LEU A 4 -12.01 74.98 23.27
CA LEU A 4 -12.08 73.81 24.16
C LEU A 4 -11.06 72.74 23.75
N LYS A 5 -10.97 72.43 22.45
CA LYS A 5 -9.96 71.50 21.92
C LYS A 5 -8.55 71.96 22.28
N GLN A 6 -8.24 73.25 22.09
CA GLN A 6 -6.93 73.80 22.43
C GLN A 6 -6.63 73.69 23.92
N LYS A 7 -7.57 74.04 24.80
CA LYS A 7 -7.39 73.93 26.24
C LYS A 7 -7.14 72.47 26.68
N LEU A 8 -7.89 71.52 26.14
CA LEU A 8 -7.71 70.10 26.42
C LEU A 8 -6.36 69.57 25.89
N ILE A 9 -5.88 70.04 24.73
CA ILE A 9 -4.55 69.63 24.21
C ILE A 9 -3.43 70.14 25.13
N THR A 10 -3.57 71.35 25.66
CA THR A 10 -2.60 71.93 26.61
C THR A 10 -2.65 71.23 27.96
N GLU A 11 -3.83 70.85 28.43
CA GLU A 11 -4.04 70.19 29.71
C GLU A 11 -3.59 68.72 29.70
N PHE A 12 -3.75 68.02 28.57
CA PHE A 12 -3.31 66.63 28.38
C PHE A 12 -2.09 66.53 27.45
N ALA A 13 -1.12 67.43 27.62
CA ALA A 13 0.12 67.49 26.83
C ALA A 13 1.03 66.25 27.04
N ASP A 14 0.75 65.47 28.07
CA ASP A 14 1.47 64.26 28.53
C ASP A 14 1.45 63.11 27.51
N GLY A 15 0.76 63.27 26.37
CA GLY A 15 0.83 62.40 25.20
C GLY A 15 -0.12 61.19 25.22
N ASN A 16 -0.73 60.88 26.36
CA ASN A 16 -1.63 59.72 26.48
C ASN A 16 -3.06 59.93 25.96
N THR A 17 -3.46 61.17 25.64
CA THR A 17 -4.85 61.47 25.21
C THR A 17 -4.88 62.17 23.85
N LYS A 18 -5.51 61.53 22.86
CA LYS A 18 -5.70 62.10 21.52
C LYS A 18 -7.07 62.75 21.39
N ILE A 19 -7.11 64.08 21.31
CA ILE A 19 -8.37 64.85 21.27
C ILE A 19 -8.82 65.08 19.83
N ILE A 20 -9.98 64.53 19.47
CA ILE A 20 -10.56 64.59 18.11
C ILE A 20 -11.91 65.32 18.18
N THR A 21 -12.20 66.17 17.19
CA THR A 21 -13.45 66.96 17.10
C THR A 21 -14.06 66.76 15.71
N PRO A 22 -14.64 65.59 15.44
CA PRO A 22 -15.20 65.26 14.14
C PRO A 22 -16.40 66.15 13.83
N LYS A 23 -16.58 66.53 12.57
CA LYS A 23 -17.81 67.16 12.09
C LYS A 23 -18.92 66.13 11.92
N ASN A 24 -20.14 66.58 11.68
CA ASN A 24 -21.24 65.69 11.29
C ASN A 24 -20.82 64.83 10.09
N CYS A 25 -21.12 63.54 10.15
CA CYS A 25 -20.75 62.56 9.13
C CYS A 25 -19.24 62.35 8.92
N GLN A 26 -18.39 62.76 9.88
CA GLN A 26 -16.96 62.42 9.87
C GLN A 26 -16.71 61.17 10.72
N SER A 27 -16.27 60.10 10.07
CA SER A 27 -15.85 58.86 10.74
C SER A 27 -14.57 59.07 11.55
N VAL A 28 -14.51 58.46 12.73
CA VAL A 28 -13.31 58.43 13.58
C VAL A 28 -12.87 56.97 13.71
N GLU A 29 -11.69 56.68 13.17
CA GLU A 29 -11.07 55.37 13.29
C GLU A 29 -10.16 55.32 14.51
N MET A 30 -10.32 54.26 15.31
CA MET A 30 -9.47 53.96 16.44
C MET A 30 -8.91 52.56 16.24
N TYR A 31 -7.58 52.45 16.26
CA TYR A 31 -6.87 51.19 16.13
C TYR A 31 -6.59 50.65 17.51
N PHE A 32 -7.15 49.47 17.80
CA PHE A 32 -6.87 48.74 19.03
C PHE A 32 -6.04 47.52 18.66
N ASN A 33 -4.77 47.50 19.07
CA ASN A 33 -3.98 46.28 18.97
C ASN A 33 -4.44 45.35 20.10
N SER A 34 -5.09 44.24 19.74
CA SER A 34 -5.51 43.22 20.68
C SER A 34 -4.68 41.97 20.45
N GLU A 35 -3.85 41.62 21.43
CA GLU A 35 -3.15 40.34 21.42
C GLU A 35 -4.17 39.21 21.53
N LYS A 36 -4.17 38.30 20.55
CA LYS A 36 -5.03 37.12 20.58
C LYS A 36 -4.40 36.07 21.47
N MET A 37 -4.90 35.96 22.69
CA MET A 37 -4.49 34.94 23.64
C MET A 37 -5.40 33.72 23.53
N ALA A 38 -4.81 32.55 23.26
CA ALA A 38 -5.49 31.26 23.33
C ALA A 38 -5.15 30.55 24.64
N LYS A 39 -6.16 30.00 25.30
CA LYS A 39 -5.98 29.21 26.53
C LYS A 39 -5.93 27.73 26.18
N THR A 40 -4.89 27.04 26.62
CA THR A 40 -4.82 25.58 26.52
C THR A 40 -5.71 24.93 27.57
N ILE A 41 -6.53 23.95 27.18
CA ILE A 41 -7.49 23.26 28.04
C ILE A 41 -7.38 21.74 27.83
N GLY A 42 -7.74 20.97 28.85
CA GLY A 42 -7.79 19.51 28.78
C GLY A 42 -6.42 18.88 28.94
N LYS A 43 -6.21 17.74 28.28
CA LYS A 43 -4.96 16.96 28.34
C LYS A 43 -3.76 17.76 27.83
N MET A 44 -3.97 18.65 26.85
CA MET A 44 -2.91 19.53 26.35
C MET A 44 -2.41 20.53 27.41
N ALA A 45 -3.18 20.79 28.46
CA ALA A 45 -2.78 21.69 29.54
C ALA A 45 -1.97 20.97 30.64
N GLU A 46 -1.84 19.64 30.60
CA GLU A 46 -1.10 18.86 31.60
C GLU A 46 0.42 19.07 31.49
N LYS A 47 0.93 19.19 30.26
CA LYS A 47 2.34 19.49 29.98
C LYS A 47 2.48 20.92 29.51
N THR A 48 3.26 21.72 30.22
CA THR A 48 3.70 23.03 29.72
C THR A 48 4.69 22.82 28.58
N PRO A 49 4.43 23.36 27.37
CA PRO A 49 5.35 23.21 26.24
C PRO A 49 6.67 23.93 26.50
N ASP A 50 7.76 23.35 26.04
CA ASP A 50 9.08 23.98 26.12
C ASP A 50 9.21 25.14 25.12
N VAL A 51 10.19 26.02 25.34
CA VAL A 51 10.45 27.14 24.42
C VAL A 51 10.83 26.56 23.05
N SER A 52 10.02 26.86 22.02
CA SER A 52 10.07 26.35 20.62
C SER A 52 9.35 25.02 20.33
N GLU A 53 8.65 24.42 21.28
CA GLU A 53 7.80 23.25 21.00
C GLU A 53 6.54 23.67 20.23
N THR A 54 6.25 23.02 19.11
CA THR A 54 5.05 23.27 18.32
C THR A 54 3.83 22.66 19.01
N VAL A 55 2.82 23.47 19.27
CA VAL A 55 1.56 23.03 19.87
C VAL A 55 0.55 22.69 18.77
N ASN A 56 0.18 21.41 18.66
CA ASN A 56 -0.81 20.91 17.70
C ASN A 56 -2.13 20.62 18.40
N GLY A 57 -3.24 21.15 17.89
CA GLY A 57 -4.56 20.92 18.48
C GLY A 57 -5.67 21.64 17.74
N ILE A 58 -6.89 21.54 18.26
CA ILE A 58 -8.07 22.20 17.72
C ILE A 58 -8.25 23.54 18.42
N LEU A 59 -8.31 24.63 17.65
CA LEU A 59 -8.62 25.97 18.16
C LEU A 59 -10.11 26.24 18.09
N VAL A 60 -10.77 26.31 19.24
CA VAL A 60 -12.18 26.67 19.36
C VAL A 60 -12.32 28.14 19.75
N LYS A 61 -13.04 28.91 18.93
CA LYS A 61 -13.35 30.32 19.21
C LYS A 61 -14.80 30.44 19.70
N LYS A 62 -14.96 30.88 20.95
CA LYS A 62 -16.27 31.23 21.53
C LYS A 62 -16.32 32.73 21.81
N GLY A 63 -16.89 33.50 20.88
CA GLY A 63 -16.91 34.96 20.95
C GLY A 63 -15.50 35.55 20.82
N PHE A 64 -14.98 36.16 21.89
CA PHE A 64 -13.63 36.73 21.95
C PHE A 64 -12.60 35.81 22.64
N THR A 65 -13.05 34.68 23.20
CA THR A 65 -12.17 33.72 23.87
C THR A 65 -11.70 32.65 22.90
N TYR A 66 -10.39 32.43 22.85
CA TYR A 66 -9.76 31.37 22.08
C TYR A 66 -9.32 30.27 23.03
N GLN A 67 -9.65 29.02 22.71
CA GLN A 67 -9.29 27.85 23.50
C GLN A 67 -8.65 26.83 22.57
N ILE A 68 -7.47 26.34 22.91
CA ILE A 68 -6.80 25.24 22.18
C ILE A 68 -6.91 23.98 23.02
N MET A 69 -7.31 22.87 22.39
CA MET A 69 -7.57 21.60 23.06
C MET A 69 -7.25 20.41 22.15
N ALA A 70 -7.13 19.24 22.75
CA ALA A 70 -6.98 18.00 22.02
C ALA A 70 -8.31 17.62 21.32
N PRO A 71 -8.30 16.91 20.18
CA PRO A 71 -9.51 16.45 19.50
C PRO A 71 -10.45 15.63 20.39
N GLU A 72 -9.90 14.89 21.34
CA GLU A 72 -10.64 14.03 22.26
C GLU A 72 -11.41 14.84 23.30
N ASP A 73 -10.90 16.01 23.70
CA ASP A 73 -11.48 16.84 24.75
C ASP A 73 -12.58 17.78 24.21
N LEU A 74 -12.78 17.83 22.89
CA LEU A 74 -13.73 18.71 22.22
C LEU A 74 -15.16 18.53 22.76
N HIS A 75 -15.58 17.29 22.98
CA HIS A 75 -16.92 16.96 23.49
C HIS A 75 -17.11 17.29 24.97
N VAL A 76 -16.02 17.46 25.73
CA VAL A 76 -16.07 17.78 27.17
C VAL A 76 -16.21 19.29 27.38
N PHE A 77 -15.47 20.08 26.62
CA PHE A 77 -15.37 21.53 26.81
C PHE A 77 -16.19 22.35 25.81
N SER A 78 -16.81 21.70 24.84
CA SER A 78 -17.70 22.33 23.86
C SER A 78 -18.99 21.53 23.68
N GLN A 79 -19.98 22.12 22.99
CA GLN A 79 -21.19 21.41 22.58
C GLN A 79 -20.99 20.62 21.27
N LEU A 80 -19.77 20.60 20.74
CA LEU A 80 -19.42 19.90 19.52
C LEU A 80 -18.96 18.49 19.87
N SER A 81 -19.52 17.49 19.20
CA SER A 81 -19.04 16.12 19.24
C SER A 81 -18.20 15.84 18.00
N THR A 82 -17.18 14.99 18.16
CA THR A 82 -16.44 14.42 17.05
C THR A 82 -17.26 13.28 16.47
N GLY A 83 -17.56 13.34 15.17
CA GLY A 83 -18.24 12.28 14.44
C GLY A 83 -17.27 11.69 13.42
N ASN A 84 -17.18 10.37 13.38
CA ASN A 84 -16.50 9.66 12.30
C ASN A 84 -17.57 9.22 11.29
N ILE A 85 -17.34 9.54 10.02
CA ILE A 85 -18.21 9.10 8.94
C ILE A 85 -17.61 7.80 8.39
N THR A 86 -18.38 6.72 8.44
CA THR A 86 -18.04 5.49 7.76
C THR A 86 -18.86 5.39 6.47
N GLN A 87 -18.21 4.94 5.41
CA GLN A 87 -18.84 4.73 4.12
C GLN A 87 -18.90 3.23 3.84
N ARG A 88 -20.00 2.81 3.22
CA ARG A 88 -20.20 1.43 2.77
C ARG A 88 -20.76 1.46 1.36
N ILE A 89 -20.13 0.73 0.46
CA ILE A 89 -20.59 0.56 -0.92
C ILE A 89 -20.72 -0.94 -1.21
N SER A 90 -21.84 -1.33 -1.81
CA SER A 90 -22.03 -2.69 -2.33
C SER A 90 -21.80 -2.68 -3.85
N ILE A 91 -20.94 -3.58 -4.31
CA ILE A 91 -20.49 -3.67 -5.70
C ILE A 91 -20.89 -5.05 -6.24
N PRO A 92 -21.55 -5.12 -7.41
CA PRO A 92 -21.84 -6.39 -8.03
C PRO A 92 -20.54 -7.05 -8.51
N PHE A 93 -20.31 -8.28 -8.08
CA PHE A 93 -19.13 -9.08 -8.42
C PHE A 93 -19.50 -10.55 -8.45
N SER A 94 -19.37 -11.20 -9.61
CA SER A 94 -19.74 -12.61 -9.83
C SER A 94 -18.54 -13.56 -9.91
N GLY A 95 -17.35 -13.14 -9.49
CA GLY A 95 -16.14 -13.94 -9.50
C GLY A 95 -15.85 -14.63 -8.16
N ALA A 96 -14.83 -15.48 -8.12
CA ALA A 96 -14.37 -16.06 -6.86
C ALA A 96 -13.64 -15.00 -6.02
N PHE A 97 -13.92 -14.95 -4.71
CA PHE A 97 -13.34 -13.99 -3.78
C PHE A 97 -11.80 -14.06 -3.71
N GLY A 98 -11.24 -15.26 -3.93
CA GLY A 98 -9.78 -15.45 -4.01
C GLY A 98 -9.10 -14.67 -5.13
N VAL A 99 -9.82 -14.35 -6.23
CA VAL A 99 -9.28 -13.53 -7.33
C VAL A 99 -9.08 -12.09 -6.88
N ILE A 100 -10.03 -11.55 -6.11
CA ILE A 100 -9.91 -10.21 -5.52
C ILE A 100 -8.73 -10.19 -4.57
N LYS A 101 -8.61 -11.18 -3.68
CA LYS A 101 -7.48 -11.31 -2.75
C LYS A 101 -6.14 -11.27 -3.49
N HIS A 102 -5.96 -12.14 -4.47
CA HIS A 102 -4.71 -12.22 -5.23
C HIS A 102 -4.39 -10.90 -5.94
N ARG A 103 -5.40 -10.25 -6.54
CA ARG A 103 -5.18 -8.99 -7.26
C ARG A 103 -4.90 -7.82 -6.31
N LEU A 104 -5.45 -7.83 -5.11
CA LEU A 104 -5.13 -6.85 -4.08
C LEU A 104 -3.70 -7.05 -3.56
N GLU A 105 -3.27 -8.30 -3.34
CA GLU A 105 -1.87 -8.63 -2.95
C GLU A 105 -0.84 -8.22 -4.01
N GLN A 106 -1.24 -8.12 -5.28
CA GLN A 106 -0.36 -7.61 -6.35
C GLN A 106 -0.16 -6.09 -6.31
N ILE A 107 -1.10 -5.33 -5.73
CA ILE A 107 -1.06 -3.85 -5.71
C ILE A 107 -0.65 -3.34 -4.33
N TYR A 108 -1.12 -3.99 -3.27
CA TYR A 108 -0.94 -3.59 -1.89
C TYR A 108 -0.09 -4.62 -1.15
N GLU A 109 0.88 -4.14 -0.38
CA GLU A 109 1.79 -4.98 0.40
C GLU A 109 1.10 -5.62 1.61
N SER A 110 0.09 -4.94 2.18
CA SER A 110 -0.63 -5.40 3.37
C SER A 110 -2.08 -5.71 3.05
N VAL A 111 -2.36 -6.99 2.80
CA VAL A 111 -3.71 -7.52 2.61
C VAL A 111 -3.90 -8.70 3.56
N GLU A 112 -4.67 -8.49 4.62
CA GLU A 112 -4.96 -9.53 5.60
C GLU A 112 -6.30 -10.18 5.29
N SER A 113 -6.33 -11.51 5.24
CA SER A 113 -7.59 -12.26 5.09
C SER A 113 -8.11 -12.69 6.45
N GLY A 114 -9.30 -12.22 6.80
CA GLY A 114 -10.05 -12.63 7.97
C GLY A 114 -11.35 -13.33 7.61
N THR A 115 -12.03 -13.85 8.62
CA THR A 115 -13.41 -14.32 8.51
C THR A 115 -14.24 -13.49 9.47
N ASP A 116 -15.37 -12.96 9.00
CA ASP A 116 -16.27 -12.21 9.87
C ASP A 116 -16.88 -13.15 10.90
N GLU A 117 -16.63 -12.92 12.19
CA GLU A 117 -17.10 -13.82 13.28
C GLU A 117 -18.64 -13.89 13.35
N GLU A 118 -19.32 -12.84 12.89
CA GLU A 118 -20.78 -12.73 12.93
C GLU A 118 -21.46 -13.36 11.70
N SER A 119 -20.81 -13.30 10.54
CA SER A 119 -21.39 -13.70 9.25
C SER A 119 -20.79 -15.00 8.68
N GLY A 120 -19.62 -15.42 9.19
CA GLY A 120 -18.83 -16.52 8.63
C GLY A 120 -18.30 -16.27 7.22
N SER A 121 -18.47 -15.05 6.68
CA SER A 121 -18.09 -14.69 5.32
C SER A 121 -16.62 -14.27 5.24
N PRO A 122 -15.96 -14.50 4.10
CA PRO A 122 -14.56 -14.11 3.94
C PRO A 122 -14.44 -12.59 3.84
N THR A 123 -13.44 -12.06 4.54
CA THR A 123 -13.15 -10.62 4.65
C THR A 123 -11.69 -10.35 4.33
N LEU A 124 -11.41 -9.21 3.72
CA LEU A 124 -10.06 -8.73 3.43
C LEU A 124 -9.89 -7.34 4.01
N HIS A 125 -8.81 -7.13 4.73
CA HIS A 125 -8.40 -5.82 5.24
C HIS A 125 -7.21 -5.33 4.44
N VAL A 126 -7.36 -4.20 3.77
CA VAL A 126 -6.30 -3.54 2.99
C VAL A 126 -5.72 -2.41 3.84
N HIS A 127 -4.47 -2.56 4.26
CA HIS A 127 -3.74 -1.61 5.11
C HIS A 127 -4.48 -1.16 6.39
N GLU A 128 -5.38 -1.99 6.93
CA GLU A 128 -6.29 -1.63 8.05
C GLU A 128 -7.22 -0.42 7.78
N LEU A 129 -7.23 0.11 6.56
CA LEU A 129 -8.01 1.29 6.16
C LEU A 129 -9.34 0.91 5.52
N VAL A 130 -9.33 -0.12 4.66
CA VAL A 130 -10.50 -0.55 3.88
C VAL A 130 -10.79 -2.01 4.14
N THR A 131 -12.04 -2.31 4.46
CA THR A 131 -12.54 -3.66 4.68
C THR A 131 -13.40 -4.10 3.49
N VAL A 132 -13.02 -5.20 2.84
CA VAL A 132 -13.78 -5.84 1.77
C VAL A 132 -14.43 -7.10 2.34
N LYS A 133 -15.76 -7.16 2.36
CA LYS A 133 -16.52 -8.35 2.78
C LYS A 133 -17.29 -8.94 1.61
N GLN A 134 -17.35 -10.27 1.55
CA GLN A 134 -18.28 -10.94 0.63
C GLN A 134 -19.66 -11.04 1.28
N GLU A 135 -20.65 -10.32 0.75
CA GLU A 135 -22.04 -10.40 1.23
C GLU A 135 -22.79 -11.57 0.57
N SER A 136 -22.54 -11.82 -0.72
CA SER A 136 -23.16 -12.91 -1.48
C SER A 136 -22.25 -13.39 -2.61
N ASP A 137 -22.66 -14.44 -3.31
CA ASP A 137 -21.95 -14.93 -4.52
C ASP A 137 -21.91 -13.92 -5.66
N ARG A 138 -22.71 -12.84 -5.58
CA ARG A 138 -22.82 -11.81 -6.63
C ARG A 138 -22.56 -10.39 -6.16
N HIS A 139 -22.28 -10.18 -4.87
CA HIS A 139 -22.04 -8.85 -4.32
C HIS A 139 -20.95 -8.89 -3.26
N ILE A 140 -20.09 -7.89 -3.32
CA ILE A 140 -19.12 -7.58 -2.27
C ILE A 140 -19.46 -6.23 -1.66
N SER A 141 -19.19 -6.05 -0.38
CA SER A 141 -19.28 -4.76 0.28
C SER A 141 -17.89 -4.26 0.65
N LEU A 142 -17.60 -3.02 0.27
CA LEU A 142 -16.48 -2.26 0.82
C LEU A 142 -16.96 -1.37 1.94
N GLN A 143 -16.19 -1.28 3.02
CA GLN A 143 -16.42 -0.39 4.15
C GLN A 143 -15.11 0.27 4.60
N TRP A 144 -15.14 1.59 4.79
CA TRP A 144 -13.97 2.38 5.23
C TRP A 144 -14.40 3.65 6.00
N SER A 145 -13.46 4.30 6.67
CA SER A 145 -13.63 5.64 7.26
C SER A 145 -13.43 6.71 6.19
N ALA A 146 -14.29 7.73 6.15
CA ALA A 146 -14.16 8.84 5.20
C ALA A 146 -12.96 9.72 5.58
N ASP A 147 -11.81 9.38 4.99
CA ASP A 147 -10.56 10.10 5.13
C ASP A 147 -9.81 10.10 3.79
N PRO A 148 -8.98 11.12 3.48
CA PRO A 148 -8.41 11.26 2.15
C PRO A 148 -7.57 10.06 1.67
N ILE A 149 -6.97 9.32 2.60
CA ILE A 149 -6.12 8.17 2.27
C ILE A 149 -6.99 6.94 2.02
N SER A 150 -7.90 6.63 2.93
CA SER A 150 -8.86 5.54 2.80
C SER A 150 -9.79 5.72 1.60
N ASP A 151 -10.19 6.96 1.30
CA ASP A 151 -11.00 7.27 0.11
C ASP A 151 -10.22 6.89 -1.16
N MET A 152 -8.95 7.31 -1.27
CA MET A 152 -8.09 6.98 -2.41
C MET A 152 -7.87 5.46 -2.55
N VAL A 153 -7.64 4.76 -1.44
CA VAL A 153 -7.48 3.30 -1.43
C VAL A 153 -8.79 2.63 -1.84
N SER A 154 -9.93 3.08 -1.30
CA SER A 154 -11.24 2.54 -1.59
C SER A 154 -11.60 2.69 -3.07
N ASP A 155 -11.37 3.85 -3.68
CA ASP A 155 -11.60 4.11 -5.10
C ASP A 155 -10.76 3.17 -5.98
N SER A 156 -9.51 2.95 -5.58
CA SER A 156 -8.60 2.04 -6.27
C SER A 156 -9.07 0.57 -6.18
N VAL A 157 -9.57 0.14 -5.02
CA VAL A 157 -10.14 -1.20 -4.84
C VAL A 157 -11.45 -1.36 -5.64
N VAL A 158 -12.33 -0.36 -5.64
CA VAL A 158 -13.56 -0.35 -6.46
C VAL A 158 -13.21 -0.50 -7.93
N ALA A 159 -12.26 0.29 -8.43
CA ALA A 159 -11.81 0.22 -9.83
C ALA A 159 -11.26 -1.17 -10.19
N LEU A 160 -10.48 -1.77 -9.30
CA LEU A 160 -9.94 -3.13 -9.45
C LEU A 160 -11.05 -4.18 -9.55
N VAL A 161 -12.04 -4.14 -8.66
CA VAL A 161 -13.16 -5.10 -8.66
C VAL A 161 -13.98 -4.98 -9.95
N LEU A 162 -14.25 -3.74 -10.38
CA LEU A 162 -14.98 -3.49 -11.62
C LEU A 162 -14.16 -3.92 -12.85
N ASN A 163 -12.83 -3.78 -12.82
CA ASN A 163 -11.98 -4.23 -13.91
C ASN A 163 -11.96 -5.77 -14.02
N ILE A 164 -11.85 -6.48 -12.90
CA ILE A 164 -11.94 -7.95 -12.88
C ILE A 164 -13.30 -8.42 -13.43
N SER A 165 -14.38 -7.69 -13.15
CA SER A 165 -15.72 -8.04 -13.66
C SER A 165 -15.90 -7.80 -15.16
N ARG A 166 -15.11 -6.90 -15.76
CA ARG A 166 -15.10 -6.62 -17.20
C ARG A 166 -14.24 -7.61 -17.98
N GLU A 167 -13.13 -8.03 -17.39
CA GLU A 167 -12.26 -9.06 -17.95
C GLU A 167 -12.87 -10.44 -17.68
N VAL A 168 -13.63 -10.98 -18.64
CA VAL A 168 -13.92 -12.42 -18.68
C VAL A 168 -12.56 -13.13 -18.58
N PRO A 169 -12.32 -13.99 -17.58
CA PRO A 169 -10.98 -14.49 -17.30
C PRO A 169 -10.50 -15.32 -18.49
N LYS A 170 -9.63 -14.73 -19.31
CA LYS A 170 -8.63 -15.51 -20.04
C LYS A 170 -7.70 -16.03 -18.97
N VAL A 171 -7.97 -17.25 -18.52
CA VAL A 171 -7.10 -18.04 -17.67
C VAL A 171 -5.76 -18.18 -18.39
N ILE A 172 -4.87 -17.22 -18.17
CA ILE A 172 -3.43 -17.40 -18.33
C ILE A 172 -2.94 -17.52 -16.90
N VAL A 173 -2.86 -18.76 -16.45
CA VAL A 173 -2.26 -19.12 -15.17
C VAL A 173 -0.77 -18.83 -15.28
N GLU A 174 -0.36 -17.59 -15.04
CA GLU A 174 1.00 -17.29 -14.61
C GLU A 174 1.03 -17.41 -13.09
N ALA A 175 0.88 -18.65 -12.62
CA ALA A 175 1.15 -19.02 -11.24
C ALA A 175 2.60 -19.52 -11.15
N GLU A 176 3.55 -18.60 -11.26
CA GLU A 176 4.95 -18.89 -10.96
C GLU A 176 5.58 -17.68 -10.28
N ASP A 177 5.43 -17.62 -8.97
CA ASP A 177 6.53 -17.27 -8.07
C ASP A 177 6.11 -17.70 -6.65
N LEU A 178 7.04 -18.27 -5.88
CA LEU A 178 6.92 -18.72 -4.47
C LEU A 178 6.62 -20.20 -4.16
N LYS A 179 6.53 -21.12 -5.13
CA LYS A 179 6.56 -22.58 -4.83
C LYS A 179 7.83 -23.27 -5.32
N SER A 180 8.82 -23.26 -4.43
CA SER A 180 10.01 -24.13 -4.33
C SER A 180 11.03 -24.10 -5.48
N GLU A 181 12.26 -23.70 -5.15
CA GLU A 181 13.46 -23.97 -5.99
C GLU A 181 13.55 -25.46 -6.37
N GLU A 182 13.00 -26.34 -5.53
CA GLU A 182 12.92 -27.78 -5.75
C GLU A 182 11.97 -28.19 -6.90
N GLU A 183 10.83 -27.52 -7.08
CA GLU A 183 9.94 -27.73 -8.22
C GLU A 183 10.53 -27.16 -9.51
N ASN A 184 11.19 -26.00 -9.45
CA ASN A 184 11.91 -25.46 -10.61
C ASN A 184 13.07 -26.38 -11.03
N ARG A 185 13.79 -26.97 -10.09
CA ARG A 185 14.83 -27.98 -10.37
C ARG A 185 14.23 -29.24 -11.01
N LYS A 186 13.09 -29.73 -10.52
CA LYS A 186 12.37 -30.87 -11.10
C LYS A 186 11.79 -30.57 -12.49
N LYS A 187 11.29 -29.34 -12.72
CA LYS A 187 10.83 -28.88 -14.04
C LYS A 187 12.00 -28.77 -15.03
N ALA A 188 13.11 -28.18 -14.60
CA ALA A 188 14.36 -28.12 -15.36
C ALA A 188 14.86 -29.51 -15.75
N GLU A 189 14.86 -30.47 -14.81
CA GLU A 189 15.26 -31.86 -15.08
C GLU A 189 14.36 -32.55 -16.11
N LYS A 190 13.05 -32.30 -16.08
CA LYS A 190 12.10 -32.81 -17.09
C LYS A 190 12.35 -32.20 -18.46
N VAL A 191 12.65 -30.90 -18.52
CA VAL A 191 12.98 -30.21 -19.77
C VAL A 191 14.29 -30.73 -20.37
N ILE A 192 15.32 -30.95 -19.53
CA ILE A 192 16.59 -31.54 -19.95
C ILE A 192 16.37 -32.93 -20.55
N TYR A 193 15.56 -33.78 -19.88
CA TYR A 193 15.24 -35.10 -20.39
C TYR A 193 14.50 -35.05 -21.74
N ALA A 194 13.48 -34.21 -21.87
CA ALA A 194 12.71 -34.07 -23.11
C ALA A 194 13.56 -33.59 -24.30
N LEU A 195 14.49 -32.65 -24.06
CA LEU A 195 15.39 -32.15 -25.11
C LEU A 195 16.43 -33.20 -25.54
N LEU A 196 16.94 -33.99 -24.59
CA LEU A 196 17.85 -35.10 -24.92
C LEU A 196 17.14 -36.20 -25.72
N VAL A 197 15.90 -36.55 -25.36
CA VAL A 197 15.04 -37.45 -26.14
C VAL A 197 14.80 -36.89 -27.54
N SER A 198 14.53 -35.59 -27.67
CA SER A 198 14.33 -34.96 -28.98
C SER A 198 15.59 -34.96 -29.86
N LEU A 199 16.79 -34.88 -29.27
CA LEU A 199 18.05 -34.78 -30.00
C LEU A 199 18.65 -36.15 -30.36
N PHE A 200 18.46 -37.15 -29.51
CA PHE A 200 19.12 -38.45 -29.63
C PHE A 200 18.15 -39.64 -29.74
N GLY A 201 16.84 -39.41 -29.60
CA GLY A 201 15.81 -40.44 -29.77
C GLY A 201 15.64 -41.34 -28.54
N ASP A 202 16.56 -42.29 -28.34
CA ASP A 202 16.43 -43.31 -27.28
C ASP A 202 17.28 -42.95 -26.04
N VAL A 203 16.62 -42.35 -25.04
CA VAL A 203 17.25 -41.98 -23.76
C VAL A 203 16.53 -42.67 -22.60
N LYS A 204 17.23 -43.60 -21.93
CA LYS A 204 16.72 -44.38 -20.80
C LYS A 204 17.27 -43.87 -19.48
N LEU A 205 16.48 -43.99 -18.41
CA LEU A 205 16.91 -43.72 -17.04
C LEU A 205 17.65 -44.97 -16.52
N GLY A 206 18.94 -44.83 -16.19
CA GLY A 206 19.74 -45.88 -15.56
C GLY A 206 19.57 -45.91 -14.03
N GLU A 207 20.06 -46.98 -13.39
CA GLU A 207 19.77 -47.31 -11.99
C GLU A 207 20.31 -46.32 -10.94
N ASN A 208 21.16 -45.35 -11.30
CA ASN A 208 21.79 -44.41 -10.36
C ASN A 208 21.61 -42.93 -10.73
N GLY A 209 20.52 -42.56 -11.43
CA GLY A 209 20.30 -41.19 -11.86
C GLY A 209 21.14 -40.78 -13.09
N LYS A 210 21.92 -41.69 -13.68
CA LYS A 210 22.55 -41.54 -14.99
C LYS A 210 21.53 -41.68 -16.12
N LEU A 211 21.71 -40.93 -17.21
CA LEU A 211 20.94 -41.05 -18.45
C LEU A 211 21.74 -41.87 -19.47
N ILE A 212 21.14 -42.94 -19.97
CA ILE A 212 21.73 -43.81 -20.98
C ILE A 212 21.18 -43.39 -22.34
N VAL A 213 22.02 -42.79 -23.17
CA VAL A 213 21.70 -42.34 -24.52
C VAL A 213 22.20 -43.39 -25.51
N SER A 214 21.30 -43.97 -26.30
CA SER A 214 21.63 -44.98 -27.32
C SER A 214 21.41 -44.41 -28.71
N VAL A 215 22.48 -44.31 -29.50
CA VAL A 215 22.41 -43.80 -30.89
C VAL A 215 23.20 -44.74 -31.79
N ASP A 216 22.53 -45.30 -32.81
CA ASP A 216 23.15 -46.15 -33.85
C ASP A 216 24.01 -47.31 -33.28
N GLY A 217 23.54 -47.95 -32.21
CA GLY A 217 24.22 -49.08 -31.56
C GLY A 217 25.35 -48.70 -30.61
N ASN A 218 25.66 -47.42 -30.45
CA ASN A 218 26.61 -46.90 -29.46
C ASN A 218 25.87 -46.37 -28.23
N VAL A 219 26.40 -46.67 -27.05
CA VAL A 219 25.80 -46.29 -25.77
C VAL A 219 26.68 -45.22 -25.10
N ALA A 220 26.04 -44.17 -24.58
CA ALA A 220 26.68 -43.13 -23.78
C ALA A 220 25.93 -42.98 -22.44
N GLU A 221 26.66 -43.07 -21.33
CA GLU A 221 26.15 -42.79 -20.00
C GLU A 221 26.47 -41.35 -19.61
N LEU A 222 25.44 -40.56 -19.32
CA LEU A 222 25.54 -39.17 -18.88
C LEU A 222 25.17 -39.07 -17.40
N ASP A 223 26.05 -38.52 -16.57
CA ASP A 223 25.73 -38.15 -15.20
C ASP A 223 25.07 -36.76 -15.15
N LYS A 224 23.88 -36.70 -14.54
CA LYS A 224 23.05 -35.48 -14.44
C LYS A 224 23.66 -34.40 -13.55
N GLN A 225 24.52 -34.76 -12.59
CA GLN A 225 25.08 -33.80 -11.62
C GLN A 225 26.47 -33.30 -12.03
N SER A 226 27.35 -34.19 -12.49
CA SER A 226 28.71 -33.83 -12.91
C SER A 226 28.80 -33.36 -14.37
N GLY A 227 27.84 -33.76 -15.22
CA GLY A 227 27.89 -33.51 -16.66
C GLY A 227 28.96 -34.34 -17.38
N ASP A 228 29.49 -35.39 -16.73
CA ASP A 228 30.43 -36.32 -17.34
C ASP A 228 29.69 -37.36 -18.19
N VAL A 229 30.29 -37.68 -19.35
CA VAL A 229 29.77 -38.62 -20.33
C VAL A 229 30.79 -39.74 -20.54
N GLU A 230 30.38 -40.97 -20.24
CA GLU A 230 31.14 -42.20 -20.49
C GLU A 230 30.57 -42.88 -21.75
N SER A 231 31.39 -43.04 -22.79
CA SER A 231 31.00 -43.78 -24.00
C SER A 231 32.22 -44.40 -24.65
N GLU A 232 32.05 -45.59 -25.24
CA GLU A 232 33.08 -46.26 -26.04
C GLU A 232 33.41 -45.49 -27.33
N ASN A 233 32.53 -44.58 -27.77
CA ASN A 233 32.70 -43.76 -28.96
C ASN A 233 32.97 -42.30 -28.58
N GLU A 234 34.22 -41.84 -28.79
CA GLU A 234 34.66 -40.46 -28.54
C GLU A 234 33.80 -39.40 -29.27
N GLY A 235 33.33 -39.69 -30.49
CA GLY A 235 32.48 -38.78 -31.26
C GLY A 235 31.06 -38.61 -30.68
N LEU A 236 30.49 -39.68 -30.13
CA LEU A 236 29.19 -39.61 -29.45
C LEU A 236 29.32 -38.90 -28.10
N LYS A 237 30.42 -39.17 -27.38
CA LYS A 237 30.76 -38.55 -26.10
C LYS A 237 30.84 -37.03 -26.18
N GLU A 238 31.58 -36.48 -27.15
CA GLU A 238 31.69 -35.03 -27.33
C GLU A 238 30.36 -34.37 -27.74
N ARG A 239 29.55 -35.06 -28.57
CA ARG A 239 28.23 -34.56 -29.00
C ARG A 239 27.25 -34.48 -27.85
N VAL A 240 27.17 -35.52 -27.02
CA VAL A 240 26.28 -35.55 -25.84
C VAL A 240 26.74 -34.51 -24.82
N ARG A 241 28.05 -34.38 -24.57
CA ARG A 241 28.61 -33.37 -23.65
C ARG A 241 28.32 -31.94 -24.10
N THR A 242 28.46 -31.67 -25.39
CA THR A 242 28.19 -30.34 -25.97
C THR A 242 26.71 -30.00 -25.93
N ALA A 243 25.84 -30.97 -26.27
CA ALA A 243 24.40 -30.81 -26.19
C ALA A 243 23.95 -30.55 -24.74
N PHE A 244 24.46 -31.33 -23.79
CA PHE A 244 24.13 -31.18 -22.37
C PHE A 244 24.53 -29.81 -21.83
N ARG A 245 25.76 -29.33 -22.11
CA ARG A 245 26.18 -27.96 -21.72
C ARG A 245 25.29 -26.88 -22.30
N ARG A 246 24.90 -26.99 -23.58
CA ARG A 246 24.02 -26.00 -24.23
C ARG A 246 22.64 -25.99 -23.58
N ILE A 247 22.08 -27.16 -23.29
CA ILE A 247 20.77 -27.28 -22.63
C ILE A 247 20.86 -26.71 -21.21
N GLN A 248 21.91 -27.05 -20.45
CA GLN A 248 22.10 -26.55 -19.09
C GLN A 248 22.24 -25.02 -19.05
N SER A 249 22.99 -24.43 -19.99
CA SER A 249 23.11 -22.97 -20.13
C SER A 249 21.80 -22.27 -20.53
N ALA A 250 20.88 -22.98 -21.18
CA ALA A 250 19.58 -22.45 -21.58
C ALA A 250 18.53 -22.58 -20.46
N VAL A 251 18.66 -23.60 -19.60
CA VAL A 251 17.69 -23.91 -18.53
C VAL A 251 18.02 -23.22 -17.21
N SER A 252 19.28 -22.87 -16.95
CA SER A 252 19.68 -22.02 -15.82
C SER A 252 20.24 -20.69 -16.34
N PRO A 253 19.42 -19.63 -16.44
CA PRO A 253 19.93 -18.29 -16.74
C PRO A 253 20.91 -17.85 -15.64
N ILE A 254 21.95 -17.15 -16.07
CA ILE A 254 23.06 -16.66 -15.23
C ILE A 254 22.48 -15.96 -13.98
N PRO A 255 22.93 -16.31 -12.75
CA PRO A 255 22.47 -15.61 -11.56
C PRO A 255 22.82 -14.13 -11.68
N HIS A 256 21.86 -13.26 -11.37
CA HIS A 256 22.11 -11.82 -11.24
C HIS A 256 23.34 -11.60 -10.35
N PRO A 257 24.35 -10.81 -10.78
CA PRO A 257 25.44 -10.43 -9.90
C PRO A 257 24.84 -9.65 -8.73
N ALA A 258 24.88 -10.22 -7.53
CA ALA A 258 24.53 -9.52 -6.32
C ALA A 258 25.43 -8.27 -6.18
N SER A 259 24.83 -7.09 -6.18
CA SER A 259 25.42 -5.85 -5.66
C SER A 259 24.88 -5.61 -4.26
#